data_AF-A0AA39HBP3-F1
#
_entry.id   AF-A0AA39HBP3-F1
#
_cell.length_a   1.000
_cell.length_b   1.000
_cell.length_c   1.000
_cell.angle_alpha   90.00
_cell.angle_beta   90.00
_cell.angle_gamma   90.00
#
_symmetry.space_group_name_H-M   'P 1'
#
loop_
_entity.id
_entity.type
_entity.pdbx_description
1 polymer ?
#
loop_
_entity_poly.entity_id
_entity_poly.type
_entity_poly.pdbx_seq_one_letter_code
_entity_poly.pdbx_strand_id
1 'polypeptide(L)'
;MSLSSALVYDRILDATAISHMVVKIFTLVIVIRHTPPNMRYLSMFLLNGLLWNFGANLVFTVMHFYPTYPSECFRVGGILSELSSELFGHAMMLLLFVCIVNCAIALTATFCYRYLLFRFKLKPQRSIVFWSVMHLFATICTVFLYSCWTVPKARYPIQDELSSNELFCLDPHGVWKTAALSAFLGVVMSTVFFAFMFSFLLLRSIKEKKNVMHKKLLDRHRNILWTLITTASVPLLFAAMPLTVAIVTVFAPRLPYAREICVSCIVVIANHGTLYSFVLICAIQPYREAARRLLSKAICSQDGNISKVSKTMFLPRSL
;
A
#
# COMPACT_ATOMS: atom_id res chain seq x y z
N MET A 1 -18.65 19.64 5.14
CA MET A 1 -17.89 19.19 6.34
C MET A 1 -17.90 20.29 7.37
N SER A 2 -18.32 19.98 8.60
CA SER A 2 -18.06 20.86 9.75
C SER A 2 -16.57 20.89 10.06
N LEU A 3 -16.07 21.98 10.64
CA LEU A 3 -14.69 22.08 11.13
C LEU A 3 -14.31 20.87 12.03
N SER A 4 -15.27 20.39 12.83
CA SER A 4 -15.09 19.22 13.68
C SER A 4 -14.78 17.94 12.90
N SER A 5 -15.42 17.72 11.75
CA SER A 5 -15.22 16.52 10.94
C SER A 5 -13.84 16.48 10.26
N ALA A 6 -13.32 17.64 9.84
CA ALA A 6 -11.96 17.73 9.29
C ALA A 6 -10.92 17.46 10.37
N LEU A 7 -11.07 18.06 11.56
CA LEU A 7 -10.17 17.82 12.70
C LEU A 7 -10.11 16.33 13.08
N VAL A 8 -11.26 15.65 13.13
CA VAL A 8 -11.32 14.21 13.44
C VAL A 8 -10.57 13.41 12.38
N TYR A 9 -10.74 13.72 11.10
CA TYR A 9 -10.01 13.04 10.03
C TYR A 9 -8.49 13.25 10.12
N ASP A 10 -8.03 14.48 10.36
CA ASP A 10 -6.59 14.76 10.54
C ASP A 10 -6.01 13.92 11.69
N ARG A 11 -6.70 13.90 12.84
CA ARG A 11 -6.25 13.11 14.00
C ARG A 11 -6.21 11.61 13.73
N ILE A 12 -7.18 11.08 12.99
CA ILE A 12 -7.19 9.68 12.58
C ILE A 12 -5.99 9.39 11.68
N LEU A 13 -5.71 10.25 10.69
CA LEU A 13 -4.58 10.07 9.79
C LEU A 13 -3.22 10.22 10.49
N ASP A 14 -3.08 11.15 11.44
CA ASP A 14 -1.87 11.29 12.26
C ASP A 14 -1.58 10.01 13.07
N ALA A 15 -2.60 9.49 13.76
CA ALA A 15 -2.48 8.26 14.55
C ALA A 15 -2.16 7.05 13.65
N THR A 16 -2.85 6.99 12.50
CA THR A 16 -2.64 6.02 11.43
C THR A 16 -1.18 6.05 10.97
N ALA A 17 -0.65 7.23 10.64
CA ALA A 17 0.71 7.42 10.17
C ALA A 17 1.79 6.92 11.15
N ILE A 18 1.68 7.26 12.44
CA ILE A 18 2.60 6.78 13.48
C ILE A 18 2.59 5.26 13.54
N SER A 19 1.39 4.64 13.57
CA SER A 19 1.26 3.19 13.64
C SER A 19 1.85 2.50 12.40
N HIS A 20 1.63 3.06 11.21
CA HIS A 20 2.16 2.51 9.96
C HIS A 20 3.66 2.55 9.89
N MET A 21 4.27 3.66 10.27
CA MET A 21 5.72 3.80 10.19
C MET A 21 6.41 2.74 11.03
N VAL A 22 5.97 2.58 12.29
CA VAL A 22 6.54 1.57 13.20
C VAL A 22 6.34 0.16 12.66
N VAL A 23 5.10 -0.21 12.31
CA VAL A 23 4.78 -1.58 11.87
C VAL A 23 5.50 -1.91 10.56
N LYS A 24 5.48 -1.01 9.56
CA LYS A 24 6.10 -1.28 8.25
C LYS A 24 7.61 -1.36 8.34
N ILE A 25 8.27 -0.47 9.08
CA ILE A 25 9.72 -0.54 9.27
C ILE A 25 10.09 -1.87 9.93
N PHE A 26 9.36 -2.26 10.98
CA PHE A 26 9.56 -3.55 11.64
C PHE A 26 9.38 -4.74 10.67
N THR A 27 8.32 -4.73 9.87
CA THR A 27 8.07 -5.76 8.86
C THR A 27 9.17 -5.81 7.80
N LEU A 28 9.60 -4.66 7.27
CA LEU A 28 10.70 -4.57 6.30
C LEU A 28 11.99 -5.16 6.88
N VAL A 29 12.34 -4.82 8.12
CA VAL A 29 13.51 -5.39 8.82
C VAL A 29 13.40 -6.91 8.92
N ILE A 30 12.23 -7.44 9.33
CA ILE A 30 12.01 -8.88 9.41
C ILE A 30 12.17 -9.56 8.05
N VAL A 31 11.53 -9.02 7.01
CA VAL A 31 11.58 -9.61 5.66
C VAL A 31 13.01 -9.60 5.12
N ILE A 32 13.76 -8.50 5.30
CA ILE A 32 15.15 -8.39 4.83
C ILE A 32 16.08 -9.34 5.59
N ARG A 33 15.99 -9.39 6.93
CA ARG A 33 16.97 -10.09 7.78
C ARG A 33 16.65 -11.57 8.00
N HIS A 34 15.37 -11.95 7.98
CA HIS A 34 14.92 -13.28 8.40
C HIS A 34 14.29 -14.11 7.28
N THR A 35 14.43 -13.70 6.02
CA THR A 35 14.05 -14.56 4.89
C THR A 35 15.04 -15.73 4.73
N PRO A 36 14.55 -16.99 4.71
CA PRO A 36 15.42 -18.14 4.48
C PRO A 36 15.90 -18.21 3.01
N PRO A 37 17.08 -18.79 2.73
CA PRO A 37 17.66 -18.81 1.38
C PRO A 37 16.74 -19.35 0.29
N ASN A 38 15.94 -20.37 0.61
CA ASN A 38 15.03 -21.00 -0.35
C ASN A 38 13.78 -20.15 -0.69
N MET A 39 13.57 -19.02 -0.01
CA MET A 39 12.49 -18.06 -0.28
C MET A 39 13.02 -16.72 -0.79
N ARG A 40 14.33 -16.55 -0.96
CA ARG A 40 14.97 -15.26 -1.26
C ARG A 40 14.41 -14.55 -2.48
N TYR A 41 14.07 -15.28 -3.54
CA TYR A 41 13.48 -14.66 -4.73
C TYR A 41 12.02 -14.27 -4.54
N LEU A 42 11.23 -15.11 -3.84
CA LEU A 42 9.85 -14.76 -3.50
C LEU A 42 9.81 -13.54 -2.59
N SER A 43 10.72 -13.45 -1.61
CA SER A 43 10.79 -12.29 -0.72
C SER A 43 11.19 -11.02 -1.44
N MET A 44 11.95 -11.07 -2.54
CA MET A 44 12.25 -9.87 -3.35
C MET A 44 10.96 -9.30 -3.97
N PHE A 45 10.06 -10.15 -4.48
CA PHE A 45 8.77 -9.70 -5.01
C PHE A 45 7.85 -9.15 -3.90
N LEU A 46 7.81 -9.82 -2.75
CA LEU A 46 7.06 -9.33 -1.58
C LEU A 46 7.62 -8.00 -1.06
N LEU A 47 8.95 -7.88 -0.99
CA LEU A 47 9.64 -6.67 -0.55
C LEU A 47 9.38 -5.51 -1.51
N ASN A 48 9.39 -5.76 -2.82
CA ASN A 48 9.03 -4.76 -3.82
C ASN A 48 7.61 -4.21 -3.57
N GLY A 49 6.62 -5.09 -3.34
CA GLY A 49 5.27 -4.67 -2.98
C GLY A 49 5.21 -3.87 -1.67
N LEU A 50 5.94 -4.32 -0.64
CA LEU A 50 6.04 -3.60 0.64
C LEU A 50 6.67 -2.21 0.49
N LEU A 51 7.67 -2.05 -0.37
CA LEU A 51 8.35 -0.76 -0.60
C LEU A 51 7.45 0.25 -1.30
N TRP A 52 6.74 -0.15 -2.35
CA TRP A 52 5.75 0.74 -3.00
C TRP A 52 4.61 1.11 -2.06
N ASN A 53 4.15 0.14 -1.27
CA ASN A 53 3.16 0.37 -0.23
C ASN A 53 3.67 1.30 0.88
N PHE A 54 4.95 1.19 1.26
CA PHE A 54 5.59 2.09 2.20
C PHE A 54 5.67 3.52 1.64
N GLY A 55 6.05 3.68 0.37
CA GLY A 55 6.07 4.97 -0.31
C GLY A 55 4.71 5.67 -0.31
N ALA A 56 3.62 4.95 -0.64
CA ALA A 56 2.27 5.51 -0.57
C ALA A 56 1.89 5.98 0.85
N ASN A 57 2.22 5.21 1.89
CA ASN A 57 1.93 5.61 3.27
C ASN A 57 2.84 6.75 3.76
N LEU A 58 4.06 6.87 3.23
CA LEU A 58 4.91 8.03 3.50
C LEU A 58 4.24 9.29 2.98
N VAL A 59 3.67 9.25 1.77
CA VAL A 59 2.87 10.36 1.24
C VAL A 59 1.67 10.67 2.16
N PHE A 60 0.89 9.67 2.59
CA PHE A 60 -0.21 9.89 3.53
C PHE A 60 0.20 10.37 4.92
N THR A 61 1.45 10.12 5.33
CA THR A 61 1.98 10.59 6.63
C THR A 61 2.30 12.07 6.59
N VAL A 62 2.78 12.56 5.44
CA VAL A 62 3.15 13.98 5.30
C VAL A 62 2.00 14.84 4.80
N MET A 63 1.04 14.24 4.08
CA MET A 63 -0.06 14.93 3.44
C MET A 63 -1.40 14.24 3.63
N HIS A 64 -2.39 15.04 4.02
CA HIS A 64 -3.78 14.63 4.14
C HIS A 64 -4.57 15.21 2.97
N PHE A 65 -5.07 14.34 2.09
CA PHE A 65 -5.82 14.77 0.91
C PHE A 65 -7.30 14.90 1.22
N TYR A 66 -7.82 16.11 1.08
CA TYR A 66 -9.24 16.40 1.30
C TYR A 66 -9.92 16.75 -0.02
N PRO A 67 -10.78 15.88 -0.58
CA PRO A 67 -11.56 16.23 -1.75
C PRO A 67 -12.54 17.37 -1.43
N THR A 68 -12.62 18.35 -2.32
CA THR A 68 -13.49 19.54 -2.20
C THR A 68 -14.67 19.49 -3.17
N TYR A 69 -15.33 18.33 -3.29
CA TYR A 69 -16.47 18.15 -4.19
C TYR A 69 -17.59 19.18 -3.96
N PRO A 70 -18.27 19.65 -5.03
CA PRO A 70 -18.21 19.13 -6.41
C PRO A 70 -16.96 19.53 -7.20
N SER A 71 -16.23 20.57 -6.77
CA SER A 71 -14.95 20.91 -7.37
C SER A 71 -13.97 19.74 -7.21
N GLU A 72 -13.41 19.25 -8.31
CA GLU A 72 -12.43 18.15 -8.34
C GLU A 72 -11.03 18.62 -7.94
N CYS A 73 -11.00 19.47 -6.90
CA CYS A 73 -9.82 19.97 -6.25
C CYS A 73 -9.61 19.27 -4.91
N PHE A 74 -8.36 19.31 -4.46
CA PHE A 74 -7.95 18.74 -3.19
C PHE A 74 -7.29 19.82 -2.34
N ARG A 75 -7.73 19.91 -1.09
CA ARG A 75 -7.01 20.65 -0.06
C ARG A 75 -5.94 19.74 0.55
N VAL A 76 -4.74 20.27 0.68
CA VAL A 76 -3.63 19.59 1.35
C VAL A 76 -3.65 19.96 2.83
N GLY A 77 -3.78 18.97 3.71
CA GLY A 77 -3.49 19.10 5.14
C GLY A 77 -2.26 18.29 5.54
N GLY A 78 -2.04 18.14 6.85
CA GLY A 78 -0.95 17.36 7.42
C GLY A 78 0.26 18.21 7.82
N ILE A 79 1.36 17.54 8.19
CA ILE A 79 2.57 18.19 8.74
C ILE A 79 3.20 19.18 7.75
N LEU A 80 3.08 18.93 6.45
CA LEU A 80 3.64 19.78 5.41
C LEU A 80 2.62 20.74 4.78
N SER A 81 1.49 21.02 5.44
CA SER A 81 0.49 21.96 4.92
C SER A 81 1.04 23.37 4.72
N GLU A 82 1.98 23.83 5.56
CA GLU A 82 2.60 25.16 5.38
C GLU A 82 3.45 25.26 4.10
N LEU A 83 3.92 24.14 3.57
CA LEU A 83 4.66 24.06 2.31
C LEU A 83 3.74 23.78 1.11
N SER A 84 2.41 23.80 1.30
CA SER A 84 1.46 23.44 0.27
C SER A 84 1.36 24.50 -0.83
N SER A 85 2.30 24.42 -1.78
CA SER A 85 2.11 25.01 -3.10
C SER A 85 1.26 24.08 -3.97
N GLU A 86 0.59 24.65 -4.97
CA GLU A 86 -0.15 23.88 -5.97
C GLU A 86 0.73 22.82 -6.65
N LEU A 87 1.95 23.20 -7.02
CA LEU A 87 2.95 22.29 -7.62
C LEU A 87 3.31 21.15 -6.67
N PHE A 88 3.51 21.45 -5.39
CA PHE A 88 3.80 20.42 -4.38
C PHE A 88 2.62 19.45 -4.20
N GLY A 89 1.39 19.96 -4.16
CA GLY A 89 0.18 19.15 -4.11
C GLY A 89 0.07 18.17 -5.29
N HIS A 90 0.30 18.66 -6.51
CA HIS A 90 0.33 17.83 -7.72
C HIS A 90 1.46 16.79 -7.70
N ALA A 91 2.68 17.19 -7.32
CA ALA A 91 3.83 16.29 -7.28
C ALA A 91 3.59 15.12 -6.31
N MET A 92 3.01 15.39 -5.15
CA MET A 92 2.76 14.38 -4.12
C MET A 92 1.58 13.48 -4.47
N MET A 93 0.51 14.03 -5.09
CA MET A 93 -0.58 13.22 -5.63
C MET A 93 -0.09 12.31 -6.78
N LEU A 94 0.77 12.81 -7.67
CA LEU A 94 1.40 12.00 -8.71
C LEU A 94 2.26 10.88 -8.11
N LEU A 95 3.08 11.19 -7.11
CA LEU A 95 3.90 10.20 -6.41
C LEU A 95 3.02 9.11 -5.76
N LEU A 96 1.89 9.49 -5.15
CA LEU A 96 0.93 8.55 -4.59
C LEU A 96 0.38 7.61 -5.67
N PHE A 97 -0.07 8.16 -6.79
CA PHE A 97 -0.56 7.40 -7.95
C PHE A 97 0.48 6.43 -8.52
N VAL A 98 1.73 6.88 -8.66
CA VAL A 98 2.85 6.02 -9.06
C VAL A 98 3.04 4.87 -8.06
N CYS A 99 3.00 5.15 -6.75
CA CYS A 99 3.12 4.10 -5.73
C CYS A 99 1.96 3.09 -5.78
N ILE A 100 0.73 3.54 -5.98
CA ILE A 100 -0.46 2.66 -6.08
C ILE A 100 -0.34 1.73 -7.29
N VAL A 101 -0.06 2.27 -8.48
CA VAL A 101 0.06 1.48 -9.72
C VAL A 101 1.20 0.47 -9.60
N ASN A 102 2.37 0.89 -9.11
CA ASN A 102 3.51 0.00 -8.95
C ASN A 102 3.27 -1.06 -7.85
N CYS A 103 2.54 -0.74 -6.78
CA CYS A 103 2.13 -1.72 -5.78
C CYS A 103 1.23 -2.81 -6.40
N ALA A 104 0.29 -2.42 -7.27
CA ALA A 104 -0.60 -3.35 -7.97
C ALA A 104 0.17 -4.28 -8.94
N ILE A 105 1.15 -3.74 -9.65
CA ILE A 105 2.07 -4.52 -10.50
C ILE A 105 2.90 -5.49 -9.67
N ALA A 106 3.44 -5.06 -8.53
CA ALA A 106 4.22 -5.93 -7.64
C ALA A 106 3.40 -7.11 -7.08
N LEU A 107 2.13 -6.86 -6.74
CA LEU A 107 1.20 -7.91 -6.32
C LEU A 107 0.98 -8.93 -7.44
N THR A 108 0.68 -8.44 -8.65
CA THR A 108 0.51 -9.30 -9.84
C THR A 108 1.78 -10.10 -10.14
N ALA A 109 2.94 -9.45 -10.05
CA ALA A 109 4.25 -10.06 -10.26
C ALA A 109 4.50 -11.22 -9.31
N THR A 110 4.09 -11.09 -8.05
CA THR A 110 4.27 -12.13 -7.03
C THR A 110 3.53 -13.42 -7.42
N PHE A 111 2.26 -13.32 -7.83
CA PHE A 111 1.47 -14.48 -8.26
C PHE A 111 1.98 -15.09 -9.57
N CYS A 112 2.25 -14.24 -10.56
CA CYS A 112 2.76 -14.67 -11.86
C CYS A 112 4.12 -15.37 -11.72
N TYR A 113 5.07 -14.76 -11.01
CA TYR A 113 6.38 -15.36 -10.73
C TYR A 113 6.23 -16.72 -10.06
N ARG A 114 5.33 -16.83 -9.07
CA ARG A 114 5.13 -18.10 -8.35
C ARG A 114 4.63 -19.21 -9.26
N TYR A 115 3.69 -18.89 -10.14
CA TYR A 115 3.20 -19.82 -11.16
C TYR A 115 4.30 -20.23 -12.14
N LEU A 116 5.02 -19.26 -12.72
CA LEU A 116 6.09 -19.51 -13.69
C LEU A 116 7.25 -20.30 -13.10
N LEU A 117 7.62 -20.03 -11.85
CA LEU A 117 8.65 -20.78 -11.13
C LEU A 117 8.25 -22.24 -10.95
N PHE A 118 6.98 -22.50 -10.58
CA PHE A 118 6.48 -23.86 -10.37
C PHE A 118 6.36 -24.65 -11.68
N ARG A 119 5.85 -24.02 -12.75
CA ARG A 119 5.55 -24.69 -14.02
C ARG A 119 6.76 -24.81 -14.94
N PHE A 120 7.54 -23.74 -15.10
CA PHE A 120 8.55 -23.61 -16.16
C PHE A 120 9.99 -23.50 -15.63
N LYS A 121 10.20 -23.53 -14.31
CA LYS A 121 11.53 -23.36 -13.68
C LYS A 121 12.24 -22.08 -14.16
N LEU A 122 11.49 -20.98 -14.29
CA LEU A 122 11.99 -19.71 -14.80
C LEU A 122 13.18 -19.19 -13.96
N LYS A 123 14.26 -18.75 -14.62
CA LYS A 123 15.40 -18.11 -13.95
C LYS A 123 14.94 -16.78 -13.30
N PRO A 124 15.15 -16.57 -11.99
CA PRO A 124 14.65 -15.39 -11.28
C PRO A 124 15.12 -14.05 -11.87
N GLN A 125 16.37 -13.98 -12.35
CA GLN A 125 16.94 -12.78 -12.96
C GLN A 125 16.11 -12.25 -14.14
N ARG A 126 15.64 -13.16 -15.02
CA ARG A 126 14.80 -12.77 -16.17
C ARG A 126 13.47 -12.18 -15.72
N SER A 127 12.88 -12.75 -14.66
CA SER A 127 11.65 -12.22 -14.10
C SER A 127 11.85 -10.85 -13.47
N ILE A 128 12.96 -10.63 -12.74
CA ILE A 128 13.26 -9.33 -12.13
C ILE A 128 13.42 -8.25 -13.20
N VAL A 129 14.19 -8.51 -14.27
CA VAL A 129 14.36 -7.55 -15.38
C VAL A 129 13.02 -7.23 -16.03
N PHE A 130 12.22 -8.26 -16.36
CA PHE A 130 10.90 -8.07 -16.96
C PHE A 130 9.99 -7.17 -16.11
N TRP A 131 9.87 -7.47 -14.80
CA TRP A 131 9.02 -6.69 -13.92
C TRP A 131 9.55 -5.27 -13.69
N SER A 132 10.87 -5.07 -13.69
CA SER A 132 11.48 -3.74 -13.60
C SER A 132 11.12 -2.87 -14.81
N VAL A 133 11.14 -3.45 -16.02
CA VAL A 133 10.68 -2.77 -17.24
C VAL A 133 9.19 -2.43 -17.16
N MET A 134 8.36 -3.36 -16.67
CA MET A 134 6.93 -3.10 -16.46
C MET A 134 6.65 -1.97 -15.47
N HIS A 135 7.41 -1.89 -14.36
CA HIS A 135 7.32 -0.78 -13.40
C HIS A 135 7.67 0.56 -14.04
N LEU A 136 8.78 0.61 -14.80
CA LEU A 136 9.20 1.82 -15.50
C LEU A 136 8.14 2.27 -16.51
N PHE A 137 7.65 1.35 -17.34
CA PHE A 137 6.63 1.64 -18.33
C PHE A 137 5.34 2.18 -17.68
N ALA A 138 4.84 1.50 -16.64
CA ALA A 138 3.64 1.94 -15.95
C ALA A 138 3.81 3.30 -15.26
N THR A 139 5.02 3.58 -14.74
CA THR A 139 5.35 4.89 -14.15
C THR A 139 5.29 5.98 -15.22
N ILE A 140 5.91 5.77 -16.39
CA ILE A 140 5.86 6.72 -17.52
C ILE A 140 4.41 6.97 -17.96
N CYS A 141 3.60 5.91 -18.12
CA CYS A 141 2.19 6.05 -18.48
C CYS A 141 1.39 6.81 -17.43
N THR A 142 1.64 6.55 -16.14
CA THR A 142 0.97 7.24 -15.02
C THR A 142 1.30 8.73 -15.02
N VAL A 143 2.58 9.09 -15.18
CA VAL A 143 3.04 10.48 -15.27
C VAL A 143 2.41 11.20 -16.46
N PHE A 144 2.37 10.55 -17.62
CA PHE A 144 1.76 11.10 -18.84
C PHE A 144 0.26 11.36 -18.64
N LEU A 145 -0.51 10.35 -18.22
CA LEU A 145 -1.95 10.48 -18.01
C LEU A 145 -2.29 11.51 -16.94
N TYR A 146 -1.51 11.55 -15.85
CA TYR A 146 -1.71 12.54 -14.79
C TYR A 146 -1.46 13.96 -15.30
N SER A 147 -0.33 14.19 -16.00
CA SER A 147 0.01 15.51 -16.55
C SER A 147 -1.06 16.02 -17.52
N CYS A 148 -1.68 15.13 -18.31
CA CYS A 148 -2.79 15.49 -19.19
C CYS A 148 -4.11 15.76 -18.46
N TRP A 149 -4.28 15.26 -17.23
CA TRP A 149 -5.49 15.42 -16.44
C TRP A 149 -5.42 16.60 -15.47
N THR A 150 -4.23 17.05 -15.07
CA THR A 150 -4.08 18.21 -14.18
C THR A 150 -4.40 19.52 -14.87
N VAL A 151 -5.02 20.45 -14.15
CA VAL A 151 -5.29 21.82 -14.63
C VAL A 151 -4.80 22.84 -13.60
N PRO A 152 -4.06 23.89 -14.01
CA PRO A 152 -3.67 24.93 -13.08
C PRO A 152 -4.90 25.63 -12.48
N LYS A 153 -4.85 25.99 -11.20
CA LYS A 153 -5.96 26.65 -10.47
C LYS A 153 -6.46 27.90 -11.20
N ALA A 154 -5.55 28.70 -11.74
CA ALA A 154 -5.88 29.92 -12.50
C ALA A 154 -6.69 29.66 -13.79
N ARG A 155 -6.69 28.42 -14.29
CA ARG A 155 -7.42 27.96 -15.48
C ARG A 155 -8.56 27.02 -15.16
N TYR A 156 -8.88 26.83 -13.88
CA TYR A 156 -10.00 25.96 -13.49
C TYR A 156 -11.32 26.52 -14.05
N PRO A 157 -12.17 25.69 -14.68
CA PRO A 157 -13.34 26.17 -15.43
C PRO A 157 -14.46 26.76 -14.55
N ILE A 158 -14.51 26.41 -13.26
CA ILE A 158 -15.56 26.82 -12.32
C ILE A 158 -14.92 27.57 -11.13
N GLN A 159 -14.53 28.83 -11.37
CA GLN A 159 -13.76 29.63 -10.39
C GLN A 159 -14.56 29.95 -9.12
N ASP A 160 -15.87 30.07 -9.26
CA ASP A 160 -16.85 30.35 -8.22
C ASP A 160 -16.94 29.27 -7.13
N GLU A 161 -16.51 28.04 -7.42
CA GLU A 161 -16.44 26.95 -6.44
C GLU A 161 -15.12 26.92 -5.62
N LEU A 162 -14.12 27.72 -6.00
CA LEU A 162 -12.80 27.73 -5.36
C LEU A 162 -12.78 28.60 -4.09
N SER A 163 -12.87 27.95 -2.93
CA SER A 163 -12.97 28.63 -1.63
C SER A 163 -11.64 28.92 -0.93
N SER A 164 -10.50 28.34 -1.38
CA SER A 164 -9.21 28.45 -0.67
C SER A 164 -8.02 28.61 -1.61
N ASN A 165 -6.95 29.23 -1.09
CA ASN A 165 -5.67 29.39 -1.78
C ASN A 165 -4.83 28.10 -1.81
N GLU A 166 -5.06 27.16 -0.90
CA GLU A 166 -4.27 25.94 -0.72
C GLU A 166 -4.90 24.73 -1.44
N LEU A 167 -5.32 24.94 -2.69
CA LEU A 167 -5.98 23.91 -3.51
C LEU A 167 -5.12 23.62 -4.74
N PHE A 168 -5.04 22.33 -5.08
CA PHE A 168 -4.64 21.90 -6.42
C PHE A 168 -5.81 21.16 -7.08
N CYS A 169 -5.93 21.28 -8.41
CA CYS A 169 -7.16 20.91 -9.11
C CYS A 169 -6.90 19.95 -10.26
N LEU A 170 -7.84 19.02 -10.46
CA LEU A 170 -7.86 18.13 -11.62
C LEU A 170 -8.92 18.62 -12.59
N ASP A 171 -8.72 18.42 -13.90
CA ASP A 171 -9.70 18.80 -14.90
C ASP A 171 -11.01 18.01 -14.65
N PRO A 172 -12.13 18.68 -14.36
CA PRO A 172 -13.38 18.01 -14.04
C PRO A 172 -14.04 17.37 -15.27
N HIS A 173 -13.60 17.73 -16.48
CA HIS A 173 -14.22 17.33 -17.74
C HIS A 173 -13.19 16.80 -18.75
N GLY A 174 -13.68 16.32 -19.88
CA GLY A 174 -12.84 15.93 -21.01
C GLY A 174 -12.40 14.46 -21.04
N VAL A 175 -11.75 14.13 -22.16
CA VAL A 175 -11.30 12.78 -22.48
C VAL A 175 -10.16 12.32 -21.57
N TRP A 176 -9.33 13.25 -21.09
CA TRP A 176 -8.17 12.94 -20.26
C TRP A 176 -8.56 12.46 -18.88
N LYS A 177 -9.57 13.09 -18.24
CA LYS A 177 -10.16 12.60 -16.99
C LYS A 177 -10.66 11.17 -17.14
N THR A 178 -11.50 10.94 -18.16
CA THR A 178 -12.09 9.62 -18.42
C THR A 178 -11.01 8.58 -18.68
N ALA A 179 -9.99 8.91 -19.49
CA ALA A 179 -8.87 8.02 -19.78
C ALA A 179 -8.04 7.71 -18.52
N ALA A 180 -7.68 8.70 -17.72
CA ALA A 180 -6.89 8.52 -16.50
C ALA A 180 -7.62 7.64 -15.47
N LEU A 181 -8.87 7.96 -15.17
CA LEU A 181 -9.67 7.20 -14.21
C LEU A 181 -9.99 5.78 -14.71
N SER A 182 -10.29 5.62 -16.00
CA SER A 182 -10.53 4.29 -16.61
C SER A 182 -9.26 3.45 -16.63
N ALA A 183 -8.10 4.06 -16.90
CA ALA A 183 -6.81 3.37 -16.84
C ALA A 183 -6.50 2.90 -15.41
N PHE A 184 -6.72 3.76 -14.40
CA PHE A 184 -6.57 3.39 -12.98
C PHE A 184 -7.49 2.24 -12.59
N LEU A 185 -8.77 2.32 -12.95
CA LEU A 185 -9.73 1.24 -12.70
C LEU A 185 -9.32 -0.05 -13.43
N GLY A 186 -8.86 0.08 -14.68
CA GLY A 186 -8.34 -1.02 -15.48
C GLY A 186 -7.15 -1.72 -14.82
N VAL A 187 -6.21 -0.97 -14.22
CA VAL A 187 -5.08 -1.53 -13.47
C VAL A 187 -5.57 -2.31 -12.25
N VAL A 188 -6.53 -1.77 -11.49
CA VAL A 188 -7.12 -2.46 -10.32
C VAL A 188 -7.79 -3.76 -10.77
N MET A 189 -8.69 -3.70 -11.74
CA MET A 189 -9.42 -4.88 -12.26
C MET A 189 -8.47 -5.93 -12.85
N SER A 190 -7.46 -5.50 -13.63
CA SER A 190 -6.43 -6.39 -14.17
C SER A 190 -5.64 -7.09 -13.07
N THR A 191 -5.28 -6.36 -12.02
CA THR A 191 -4.55 -6.93 -10.87
C THR A 191 -5.36 -8.03 -10.18
N VAL A 192 -6.64 -7.78 -9.91
CA VAL A 192 -7.54 -8.78 -9.33
C VAL A 192 -7.68 -9.99 -10.24
N PHE A 193 -7.93 -9.75 -11.53
CA PHE A 193 -8.07 -10.81 -12.54
C PHE A 193 -6.82 -11.68 -12.63
N PHE A 194 -5.63 -11.08 -12.79
CA PHE A 194 -4.38 -11.83 -12.91
C PHE A 194 -4.02 -12.55 -11.61
N ALA A 195 -4.22 -11.94 -10.44
CA ALA A 195 -3.99 -12.60 -9.16
C ALA A 195 -4.87 -13.86 -9.01
N PHE A 196 -6.16 -13.76 -9.37
CA PHE A 196 -7.08 -14.90 -9.36
C PHE A 196 -6.70 -15.96 -10.39
N MET A 197 -6.46 -15.56 -11.64
CA MET A 197 -6.08 -16.45 -12.73
C MET A 197 -4.80 -17.23 -12.41
N PHE A 198 -3.72 -16.56 -11.99
CA PHE A 198 -2.47 -17.24 -11.66
C PHE A 198 -2.58 -18.10 -10.39
N SER A 199 -3.39 -17.71 -9.42
CA SER A 199 -3.69 -18.55 -8.25
C SER A 199 -4.39 -19.84 -8.68
N PHE A 200 -5.40 -19.73 -9.54
CA PHE A 200 -6.13 -20.89 -10.08
C PHE A 200 -5.22 -21.79 -10.92
N LEU A 201 -4.42 -21.23 -11.83
CA LEU A 201 -3.47 -21.98 -12.64
C LEU A 201 -2.42 -22.70 -11.79
N LEU A 202 -1.96 -22.07 -10.70
CA LEU A 202 -1.04 -22.70 -9.77
C LEU A 202 -1.69 -23.83 -8.97
N LEU A 203 -2.93 -23.66 -8.49
CA LEU A 203 -3.71 -24.73 -7.86
C LEU A 203 -3.86 -25.94 -8.79
N ARG A 204 -4.25 -25.68 -10.05
CA ARG A 204 -4.38 -26.72 -11.08
C ARG A 204 -3.05 -27.44 -11.30
N SER A 205 -1.96 -26.70 -11.45
CA SER A 205 -0.63 -27.28 -11.68
C SER A 205 -0.15 -28.14 -10.50
N ILE A 206 -0.45 -27.72 -9.26
CA ILE A 206 -0.18 -28.51 -8.05
C ILE A 206 -1.00 -29.82 -8.08
N LYS A 207 -2.28 -29.75 -8.45
CA LYS A 207 -3.16 -30.94 -8.55
C LYS A 207 -2.63 -31.94 -9.59
N GLU A 208 -2.22 -31.47 -10.76
CA GLU A 208 -1.64 -32.30 -11.84
C GLU A 208 -0.34 -33.00 -11.42
N LYS A 209 0.47 -32.39 -10.55
CA LYS A 209 1.75 -32.94 -10.09
C LYS A 209 1.65 -33.81 -8.84
N LYS A 210 0.46 -34.02 -8.27
CA LYS A 210 0.24 -34.75 -7.01
C LYS A 210 0.82 -36.18 -7.04
N ASN A 211 0.74 -36.87 -8.17
CA ASN A 211 1.19 -38.26 -8.29
C ASN A 211 2.67 -38.41 -8.69
N VAL A 212 3.31 -37.33 -9.13
CA VAL A 212 4.69 -37.35 -9.66
C VAL A 212 5.69 -36.79 -8.64
N MET A 213 5.26 -35.82 -7.83
CA MET A 213 6.14 -35.09 -6.93
C MET A 213 6.05 -35.62 -5.50
N HIS A 214 7.17 -35.59 -4.77
CA HIS A 214 7.20 -36.02 -3.38
C HIS A 214 6.21 -35.23 -2.51
N LYS A 215 5.43 -35.95 -1.70
CA LYS A 215 4.32 -35.40 -0.88
C LYS A 215 4.73 -34.18 -0.05
N LYS A 216 5.90 -34.25 0.61
CA LYS A 216 6.44 -33.16 1.43
C LYS A 216 6.68 -31.86 0.65
N LEU A 217 7.15 -31.96 -0.60
CA LEU A 217 7.37 -30.80 -1.46
C LEU A 217 6.05 -30.20 -1.94
N LEU A 218 5.09 -31.05 -2.31
CA LEU A 218 3.74 -30.65 -2.70
C LEU A 218 3.04 -29.86 -1.58
N ASP A 219 3.08 -30.37 -0.36
CA ASP A 219 2.49 -29.72 0.82
C ASP A 219 3.13 -28.35 1.09
N ARG A 220 4.46 -28.23 0.89
CA ARG A 220 5.16 -26.94 1.00
C ARG A 220 4.67 -25.93 -0.04
N HIS A 221 4.48 -26.35 -1.30
CA HIS A 221 3.96 -25.46 -2.35
C HIS A 221 2.52 -25.02 -2.07
N ARG A 222 1.68 -25.95 -1.60
CA ARG A 222 0.29 -25.67 -1.20
C ARG A 222 0.21 -24.68 -0.05
N ASN A 223 1.04 -24.85 0.99
CA ASN A 223 1.09 -23.93 2.12
C ASN A 223 1.52 -22.53 1.70
N ILE A 224 2.55 -22.40 0.85
CA ILE A 224 2.98 -21.10 0.33
C ILE A 224 1.86 -20.42 -0.48
N LEU A 225 1.11 -21.17 -1.27
CA LEU A 225 -0.02 -20.62 -2.02
C LEU A 225 -1.13 -20.10 -1.11
N TRP A 226 -1.51 -20.88 -0.10
CA TRP A 226 -2.48 -20.42 0.90
C TRP A 226 -2.01 -19.17 1.64
N THR A 227 -0.73 -19.11 1.99
CA THR A 227 -0.13 -17.89 2.55
C THR A 227 -0.29 -16.72 1.58
N LEU A 228 0.04 -16.88 0.30
CA LEU A 228 -0.10 -15.80 -0.70
C LEU A 228 -1.55 -15.34 -0.85
N ILE A 229 -2.50 -16.26 -0.98
CA ILE A 229 -3.94 -15.97 -1.07
C ILE A 229 -4.40 -15.20 0.18
N THR A 230 -4.01 -15.66 1.37
CA THR A 230 -4.35 -15.02 2.64
C THR A 230 -3.76 -13.62 2.75
N THR A 231 -2.51 -13.43 2.30
CA THR A 231 -1.88 -12.11 2.33
C THR A 231 -2.46 -11.17 1.27
N ALA A 232 -2.94 -11.68 0.13
CA ALA A 232 -3.50 -10.89 -0.96
C ALA A 232 -4.97 -10.51 -0.75
N SER A 233 -5.72 -11.23 0.10
CA SER A 233 -7.09 -10.85 0.43
C SER A 233 -7.16 -9.48 1.12
N VAL A 234 -6.14 -9.12 1.92
CA VAL A 234 -6.07 -7.82 2.59
C VAL A 234 -6.04 -6.65 1.60
N PRO A 235 -5.06 -6.52 0.67
CA PRO A 235 -5.06 -5.43 -0.29
C PRO A 235 -6.27 -5.49 -1.24
N LEU A 236 -6.84 -6.66 -1.51
CA LEU A 236 -8.07 -6.76 -2.30
C LEU A 236 -9.26 -6.08 -1.60
N LEU A 237 -9.48 -6.42 -0.33
CA LEU A 237 -10.64 -5.94 0.43
C LEU A 237 -10.46 -4.51 0.95
N PHE A 238 -9.26 -4.16 1.41
CA PHE A 238 -9.00 -2.90 2.10
C PHE A 238 -8.27 -1.86 1.24
N ALA A 239 -7.82 -2.21 0.03
CA ALA A 239 -7.27 -1.24 -0.91
C ALA A 239 -8.07 -1.18 -2.22
N ALA A 240 -8.16 -2.30 -2.96
CA ALA A 240 -8.79 -2.30 -4.28
C ALA A 240 -10.27 -1.89 -4.23
N MET A 241 -11.07 -2.48 -3.32
CA MET A 241 -12.48 -2.11 -3.20
C MET A 241 -12.70 -0.64 -2.78
N PRO A 242 -12.09 -0.13 -1.68
CA PRO A 242 -12.19 1.30 -1.34
C PRO A 242 -11.67 2.23 -2.44
N LEU A 243 -10.60 1.85 -3.15
CA LEU A 243 -10.04 2.64 -4.24
C LEU A 243 -11.02 2.71 -5.41
N THR A 244 -11.66 1.60 -5.78
CA THR A 244 -12.72 1.60 -6.80
C THR A 244 -13.87 2.53 -6.40
N VAL A 245 -14.32 2.49 -5.15
CA VAL A 245 -15.38 3.39 -4.65
C VAL A 245 -14.92 4.85 -4.72
N ALA A 246 -13.70 5.17 -4.29
CA ALA A 246 -13.15 6.52 -4.38
C ALA A 246 -13.04 7.01 -5.84
N ILE A 247 -12.65 6.14 -6.78
CA ILE A 247 -12.64 6.47 -8.22
C ILE A 247 -14.05 6.79 -8.72
N VAL A 248 -15.06 6.02 -8.31
CA VAL A 248 -16.47 6.28 -8.66
C VAL A 248 -16.93 7.65 -8.12
N THR A 249 -16.52 8.03 -6.90
CA THR A 249 -16.83 9.36 -6.37
C THR A 249 -16.13 10.49 -7.14
N VAL A 250 -14.96 10.25 -7.74
CA VAL A 250 -14.31 11.23 -8.64
C VAL A 250 -15.01 11.30 -10.00
N PHE A 251 -15.51 10.17 -10.53
CA PHE A 251 -16.32 10.18 -11.74
C PHE A 251 -17.63 10.94 -11.57
N ALA A 252 -18.27 10.79 -10.41
CA ALA A 252 -19.55 11.41 -10.09
C ALA A 252 -19.46 12.21 -8.79
N PRO A 253 -18.76 13.37 -8.77
CA PRO A 253 -18.49 14.14 -7.55
C PRO A 253 -19.76 14.76 -6.95
N ARG A 254 -20.87 14.77 -7.70
CA ARG A 254 -22.18 15.28 -7.27
C ARG A 254 -23.07 14.22 -6.61
N LEU A 255 -22.60 12.98 -6.43
CA LEU A 255 -23.36 11.97 -5.68
C LEU A 255 -23.58 12.44 -4.23
N PRO A 256 -24.75 12.16 -3.63
CA PRO A 256 -24.97 12.42 -2.21
C PRO A 256 -23.86 11.78 -1.37
N TYR A 257 -23.26 12.56 -0.48
CA TYR A 257 -22.17 12.12 0.40
C TYR A 257 -20.88 11.68 -0.32
N ALA A 258 -20.67 12.02 -1.60
CA ALA A 258 -19.47 11.63 -2.36
C ALA A 258 -18.18 11.97 -1.62
N ARG A 259 -18.15 13.14 -0.98
CA ARG A 259 -16.99 13.64 -0.24
C ARG A 259 -16.71 12.77 0.99
N GLU A 260 -17.72 12.52 1.80
CA GLU A 260 -17.64 11.73 3.03
C GLU A 260 -17.24 10.28 2.72
N ILE A 261 -17.81 9.70 1.64
CA ILE A 261 -17.45 8.38 1.14
C ILE A 261 -15.98 8.34 0.72
N CYS A 262 -15.54 9.30 -0.10
CA CYS A 262 -14.15 9.35 -0.59
C CYS A 262 -13.15 9.46 0.57
N VAL A 263 -13.40 10.38 1.52
CA VAL A 263 -12.60 10.57 2.73
C VAL A 263 -12.53 9.28 3.55
N SER A 264 -13.66 8.60 3.74
CA SER A 264 -13.71 7.30 4.45
C SER A 264 -12.90 6.23 3.72
N CYS A 265 -13.01 6.15 2.40
CA CYS A 265 -12.20 5.23 1.60
C CYS A 265 -10.70 5.53 1.71
N ILE A 266 -10.30 6.81 1.70
CA ILE A 266 -8.90 7.21 1.90
C ILE A 266 -8.38 6.72 3.26
N VAL A 267 -9.15 6.84 4.35
CA VAL A 267 -8.73 6.31 5.67
C VAL A 267 -8.51 4.80 5.62
N VAL A 268 -9.43 4.05 5.01
CA VAL A 268 -9.30 2.59 4.88
C VAL A 268 -8.08 2.22 4.04
N ILE A 269 -7.85 2.93 2.93
CA ILE A 269 -6.66 2.75 2.08
C ILE A 269 -5.39 3.13 2.83
N ALA A 270 -5.35 4.22 3.58
CA ALA A 270 -4.16 4.55 4.38
C ALA A 270 -3.81 3.41 5.36
N ASN A 271 -4.84 2.79 5.94
CA ASN A 271 -4.73 1.74 6.94
C ASN A 271 -4.38 0.33 6.41
N HIS A 272 -4.70 0.02 5.14
CA HIS A 272 -4.54 -1.34 4.61
C HIS A 272 -3.10 -1.87 4.71
N GLY A 273 -2.09 -0.99 4.62
CA GLY A 273 -0.69 -1.36 4.64
C GLY A 273 -0.21 -1.93 5.99
N THR A 274 -0.75 -1.48 7.12
CA THR A 274 -0.47 -2.09 8.44
C THR A 274 -1.10 -3.47 8.53
N LEU A 275 -2.38 -3.58 8.13
CA LEU A 275 -3.07 -4.87 8.17
C LEU A 275 -2.36 -5.90 7.27
N TYR A 276 -1.93 -5.48 6.07
CA TYR A 276 -1.16 -6.32 5.16
C TYR A 276 0.16 -6.77 5.79
N SER A 277 0.91 -5.84 6.40
CA SER A 277 2.19 -6.12 7.06
C SER A 277 2.05 -7.09 8.23
N PHE A 278 1.00 -6.92 9.04
CA PHE A 278 0.66 -7.81 10.14
C PHE A 278 0.33 -9.22 9.64
N VAL A 279 -0.60 -9.33 8.67
CA VAL A 279 -0.99 -10.63 8.08
C VAL A 279 0.21 -11.31 7.44
N LEU A 280 1.11 -10.57 6.78
CA LEU A 280 2.34 -11.11 6.19
C LEU A 280 3.25 -11.75 7.24
N ILE A 281 3.50 -11.06 8.36
CA ILE A 281 4.29 -11.60 9.49
C ILE A 281 3.61 -12.86 10.06
N CYS A 282 2.30 -12.80 10.28
CA CYS A 282 1.54 -13.90 10.86
C CYS A 282 1.48 -15.13 9.95
N ALA A 283 1.34 -14.94 8.64
CA ALA A 283 1.11 -16.01 7.67
C ALA A 283 2.41 -16.72 7.23
N ILE A 284 3.57 -16.05 7.32
CA ILE A 284 4.87 -16.64 6.96
C ILE A 284 5.60 -17.10 8.23
N GLN A 285 5.74 -18.42 8.40
CA GLN A 285 6.30 -19.02 9.62
C GLN A 285 7.67 -18.45 10.03
N PRO A 286 8.70 -18.37 9.15
CA PRO A 286 9.99 -17.77 9.52
C PRO A 286 9.87 -16.34 10.05
N TYR A 287 8.94 -15.55 9.51
CA TYR A 287 8.74 -14.15 9.92
C TYR A 287 8.06 -14.08 11.29
N ARG A 288 7.06 -14.92 11.53
CA ARG A 288 6.39 -15.04 12.83
C ARG A 288 7.36 -15.47 13.94
N GLU A 289 8.21 -16.46 13.66
CA GLU A 289 9.23 -16.92 14.61
C GLU A 289 10.25 -15.84 14.92
N ALA A 290 10.72 -15.10 13.90
CA ALA A 290 11.61 -13.96 14.09
C ALA A 290 10.95 -12.84 14.92
N ALA A 291 9.71 -12.47 14.59
CA ALA A 291 8.95 -11.46 15.33
C ALA A 291 8.81 -11.85 16.80
N ARG A 292 8.42 -13.09 17.11
CA ARG A 292 8.30 -13.58 18.49
C ARG A 292 9.60 -13.48 19.26
N ARG A 293 10.73 -13.86 18.65
CA ARG A 293 12.06 -13.78 19.29
C ARG A 293 12.49 -12.35 19.57
N LEU A 294 12.21 -11.41 18.65
CA LEU A 294 12.54 -10.00 18.85
C LEU A 294 11.66 -9.38 19.95
N LEU A 295 10.36 -9.67 19.93
CA LEU A 295 9.42 -9.20 20.94
C LEU A 295 9.73 -9.77 22.32
N SER A 296 10.03 -11.07 22.43
CA SER A 296 10.38 -11.68 23.72
C SER A 296 11.66 -11.08 24.30
N LYS A 297 12.66 -10.77 23.46
CA LYS A 297 13.89 -10.10 23.90
C LYS A 297 13.64 -8.68 24.38
N ALA A 298 12.77 -7.93 23.70
CA ALA A 298 12.42 -6.57 24.11
C ALA A 298 11.70 -6.55 25.46
N ILE A 299 10.75 -7.47 25.66
CA ILE A 299 9.99 -7.60 26.92
C ILE A 299 10.92 -8.04 28.07
N CYS A 300 11.69 -9.12 27.90
CA CYS A 300 12.58 -9.59 28.96
C CYS A 300 13.72 -8.60 29.29
N SER A 301 14.19 -7.82 28.32
CA SER A 301 15.19 -6.77 28.57
C SER A 301 14.64 -5.64 29.45
N GLN A 302 13.32 -5.42 29.42
CA GLN A 302 12.67 -4.37 30.20
C GLN A 302 12.61 -4.77 31.69
N ASP A 303 12.29 -6.04 31.99
CA ASP A 303 12.22 -6.55 33.37
C ASP A 303 13.57 -6.52 34.09
N GLY A 304 14.66 -6.86 33.39
CA GLY A 304 16.01 -6.85 33.94
C GLY A 304 16.51 -5.45 34.33
N ASN A 305 16.11 -4.42 33.59
CA ASN A 305 16.50 -3.04 33.88
C ASN A 305 15.68 -2.44 35.04
N ILE A 306 14.38 -2.75 35.13
CA ILE A 306 13.54 -2.28 36.25
C ILE A 306 14.05 -2.85 37.59
N SER A 307 14.46 -4.12 37.62
CA SER A 307 15.03 -4.75 38.82
C SER A 307 16.32 -4.07 39.29
N LYS A 308 17.18 -3.64 38.35
CA LYS A 308 18.43 -2.93 38.69
C LYS A 308 18.18 -1.50 39.19
N VAL A 309 17.28 -0.76 38.56
CA VAL A 309 16.94 0.62 38.96
C VAL A 309 16.31 0.65 40.35
N SER A 310 15.44 -0.32 40.68
CA SER A 310 14.85 -0.44 42.02
C SER A 310 15.93 -0.68 43.09
N LYS A 311 16.92 -1.55 42.83
CA LYS A 311 18.00 -1.82 43.81
C LYS A 311 18.93 -0.63 44.06
N THR A 312 19.16 0.24 43.08
CA THR A 312 19.99 1.45 43.27
C THR A 312 19.25 2.61 43.95
N MET A 313 17.92 2.62 43.96
CA MET A 313 17.14 3.69 44.61
C MET A 313 16.89 3.43 46.11
N PHE A 314 17.08 2.19 46.58
CA PHE A 314 16.92 1.80 47.99
C PHE A 314 18.24 1.54 48.73
N LEU A 315 19.39 1.95 48.17
CA LEU A 315 20.62 1.96 48.96
C LEU A 315 20.56 3.13 49.95
N PRO A 316 20.51 2.89 51.28
CA PRO A 316 20.54 3.97 52.25
C PRO A 316 21.87 4.73 52.07
N ARG A 317 21.77 6.05 51.90
CA ARG A 317 22.94 6.93 52.05
C ARG A 317 23.45 6.73 53.48
N SER A 318 24.55 6.02 53.62
CA SER A 318 25.33 6.02 54.86
C SER A 318 25.85 7.44 55.07
N LEU A 319 25.31 8.09 56.10
CA LEU A 319 25.82 9.34 56.67
C LEU A 319 27.15 9.10 57.39
#